data_AF-A0A2T2RTL6-F1
#
_entry.id   AF-A0A2T2RTL6-F1
#
_cell.length_a   1.000
_cell.length_b   1.000
_cell.length_c   1.000
_cell.angle_alpha   90.00
_cell.angle_beta   90.00
_cell.angle_gamma   90.00
#
_symmetry.space_group_name_H-M   'P 1'
#
loop_
_entity.id
_entity.type
_entity.pdbx_description
1 polymer ?
#
loop_
_entity_poly.entity_id
_entity_poly.type
_entity_poly.pdbx_seq_one_letter_code
_entity_poly.pdbx_strand_id
1 'polypeptide(L)'
;MQSDIEQLSTIALMCQHSAVGKLLPNAFYVHLSALSYLEPEIQSYENLARLAAPPVKEATLVKISTTQAKVSYLFYPDFDTEPHPALQASIQVDLQSFQVSSRDYSASDNSPILHPKETFVAPDYSLYEQFAQLTRTEVALGFLEHPRSIGTRREWLQRLENHGVEFRGHHLIKRDVGGEGEQGSRGAEERGRKKQRIRGAGEQRRKQVNLFPPHLGTSAPGHLHNLQPATSN
;
A
#
# COMPACT_ATOMS: atom_id res chain seq x y z
N MET A 1 21.58 21.31 -24.00
CA MET A 1 21.35 20.13 -24.86
C MET A 1 22.54 19.18 -24.89
N GLN A 2 23.72 19.56 -25.42
CA GLN A 2 24.91 18.67 -25.42
C GLN A 2 25.34 18.28 -23.99
N SER A 3 25.38 19.27 -23.09
CA SER A 3 25.66 19.10 -21.65
C SER A 3 24.70 18.13 -20.96
N ASP A 4 23.42 18.18 -21.31
CA ASP A 4 22.36 17.45 -20.60
C ASP A 4 22.35 15.98 -21.02
N ILE A 5 22.70 15.70 -22.29
CA ILE A 5 22.87 14.34 -22.81
C ILE A 5 24.12 13.69 -22.20
N GLU A 6 25.23 14.42 -22.12
CA GLU A 6 26.46 13.95 -21.48
C GLU A 6 26.23 13.65 -20.00
N GLN A 7 25.52 14.53 -19.28
CA GLN A 7 25.13 14.31 -17.90
C GLN A 7 24.25 13.06 -17.75
N LEU A 8 23.21 12.91 -18.57
CA LEU A 8 22.33 11.73 -18.51
C LEU A 8 23.09 10.42 -18.74
N SER A 9 23.98 10.38 -19.75
CA SER A 9 24.77 9.19 -20.04
C SER A 9 25.72 8.81 -18.89
N THR A 10 26.31 9.82 -18.24
CA THR A 10 27.18 9.64 -17.06
C THR A 10 26.39 9.09 -15.88
N ILE A 11 25.23 9.68 -15.57
CA ILE A 11 24.34 9.21 -14.51
C ILE A 11 23.87 7.78 -14.80
N ALA A 12 23.49 7.48 -16.04
CA ALA A 12 23.08 6.13 -16.43
C ALA A 12 24.20 5.10 -16.25
N LEU A 13 25.45 5.47 -16.52
CA LEU A 13 26.62 4.61 -16.29
C LEU A 13 26.87 4.40 -14.79
N MET A 14 26.80 5.46 -13.97
CA MET A 14 26.95 5.34 -12.52
C MET A 14 25.87 4.45 -11.90
N CYS A 15 24.61 4.58 -12.36
CA CYS A 15 23.52 3.70 -11.95
C CYS A 15 23.77 2.23 -12.28
N GLN A 16 24.49 1.91 -13.37
CA GLN A 16 24.84 0.53 -13.72
C GLN A 16 25.89 -0.08 -12.79
N HIS A 17 26.76 0.75 -12.22
CA HIS A 17 27.83 0.32 -11.33
C HIS A 17 27.50 0.48 -9.84
N SER A 18 26.30 0.99 -9.52
CA SER A 18 25.86 1.16 -8.13
C SER A 18 25.78 -0.17 -7.40
N ALA A 19 26.32 -0.22 -6.18
CA ALA A 19 26.25 -1.39 -5.31
C ALA A 19 24.87 -1.59 -4.66
N VAL A 20 24.06 -0.52 -4.59
CA VAL A 20 22.72 -0.54 -3.98
C VAL A 20 21.70 -0.03 -5.00
N GLY A 21 20.50 -0.59 -4.98
CA GLY A 21 19.42 -0.26 -5.90
C GLY A 21 19.25 -1.26 -7.03
N LYS A 22 18.10 -1.17 -7.69
CA LYS A 22 17.66 -2.09 -8.74
C LYS A 22 17.74 -1.42 -10.10
N LEU A 23 18.63 -1.92 -10.95
CA LEU A 23 18.67 -1.53 -12.36
C LEU A 23 17.65 -2.35 -13.17
N LEU A 24 16.80 -1.65 -13.91
CA LEU A 24 15.93 -2.18 -14.96
C LEU A 24 16.32 -1.55 -16.31
N PRO A 25 15.87 -2.09 -17.46
CA PRO A 25 16.38 -1.68 -18.77
C PRO A 25 16.38 -0.17 -19.04
N ASN A 26 15.39 0.56 -18.53
CA ASN A 26 15.20 2.00 -18.81
C ASN A 26 15.22 2.88 -17.55
N ALA A 27 15.49 2.30 -16.38
CA ALA A 27 15.44 3.02 -15.13
C ALA A 27 16.19 2.31 -14.00
N PHE A 28 16.73 3.10 -13.09
CA PHE A 28 17.32 2.67 -11.84
C PHE A 28 16.40 3.07 -10.68
N TYR A 29 16.24 2.19 -9.70
CA TYR A 29 15.33 2.36 -8.57
C TYR A 29 16.10 2.20 -7.27
N VAL A 30 15.88 3.09 -6.32
CA VAL A 30 16.51 3.04 -5.00
C VAL A 30 15.54 3.52 -3.93
N HIS A 31 15.59 2.94 -2.74
CA HIS A 31 14.85 3.41 -1.59
C HIS A 31 15.47 4.71 -1.06
N LEU A 32 14.66 5.64 -0.55
CA LEU A 32 15.18 6.93 -0.07
C LEU A 32 16.25 6.78 1.02
N SER A 33 16.12 5.77 1.89
CA SER A 33 17.12 5.47 2.93
C SER A 33 18.49 5.06 2.37
N ALA A 34 18.55 4.59 1.13
CA ALA A 34 19.77 4.15 0.47
C ALA A 34 20.36 5.23 -0.47
N LEU A 35 19.71 6.39 -0.60
CA LEU A 35 20.13 7.43 -1.53
C LEU A 35 21.53 7.98 -1.20
N SER A 36 21.86 8.08 0.09
CA SER A 36 23.17 8.54 0.56
C SER A 36 24.33 7.57 0.28
N TYR A 37 24.05 6.33 -0.13
CA TYR A 37 25.05 5.32 -0.50
C TYR A 37 25.44 5.41 -1.97
N LEU A 38 24.73 6.19 -2.77
CA LEU A 38 25.00 6.37 -4.19
C LEU A 38 26.14 7.37 -4.42
N GLU A 39 26.71 7.38 -5.62
CA GLU A 39 27.71 8.37 -6.02
C GLU A 39 27.16 9.81 -5.85
N PRO A 40 27.98 10.78 -5.39
CA PRO A 40 27.57 12.16 -5.15
C PRO A 40 26.88 12.84 -6.34
N GLU A 41 27.24 12.46 -7.56
CA GLU A 41 26.64 12.96 -8.79
C GLU A 41 25.20 12.49 -8.95
N ILE A 42 24.90 11.23 -8.59
CA ILE A 42 23.52 10.71 -8.59
C ILE A 42 22.70 11.45 -7.53
N GLN A 43 23.26 11.66 -6.34
CA GLN A 43 22.60 12.41 -5.27
C GLN A 43 22.32 13.85 -5.69
N SER A 44 23.28 14.50 -6.36
CA SER A 44 23.12 15.85 -6.88
C SER A 44 22.06 15.93 -7.98
N TYR A 45 22.03 14.94 -8.87
CA TYR A 45 21.04 14.82 -9.94
C TYR A 45 19.62 14.64 -9.38
N GLU A 46 19.46 13.81 -8.34
CA GLU A 46 18.21 13.66 -7.61
C GLU A 46 17.80 14.95 -6.90
N ASN A 47 18.75 15.64 -6.25
CA ASN A 47 18.49 16.90 -5.57
C ASN A 47 17.96 17.99 -6.50
N LEU A 48 18.42 18.05 -7.75
CA LEU A 48 17.85 18.96 -8.76
C LEU A 48 16.37 18.70 -8.99
N ALA A 49 15.97 17.42 -9.08
CA ALA A 49 14.57 17.06 -9.22
C ALA A 49 13.78 17.38 -7.94
N ARG A 50 14.39 17.13 -6.77
CA ARG A 50 13.78 17.35 -5.46
C ARG A 50 13.42 18.82 -5.23
N LEU A 51 14.26 19.74 -5.69
CA LEU A 51 14.03 21.18 -5.58
C LEU A 51 12.84 21.66 -6.42
N ALA A 52 12.56 20.99 -7.54
CA ALA A 52 11.42 21.32 -8.41
C ALA A 52 10.12 20.64 -7.96
N ALA A 53 10.20 19.52 -7.23
CA ALA A 53 9.03 18.78 -6.78
C ALA A 53 8.33 19.47 -5.58
N PRO A 54 7.00 19.29 -5.43
CA PRO A 54 6.33 19.47 -4.14
C PRO A 54 7.01 18.64 -3.05
N PRO A 55 6.84 18.95 -1.75
CA PRO A 55 7.48 18.20 -0.68
C PRO A 55 7.30 16.67 -0.82
N VAL A 56 8.40 15.98 -1.10
CA VAL A 56 8.45 14.51 -1.32
C VAL A 56 8.83 13.74 -0.05
N LYS A 57 8.54 14.29 1.14
CA LYS A 57 8.99 13.71 2.43
C LYS A 57 8.51 12.27 2.66
N GLU A 58 7.44 11.87 2.00
CA GLU A 58 6.81 10.55 2.14
C GLU A 58 7.09 9.62 0.95
N ALA A 59 7.95 10.04 0.01
CA ALA A 59 8.35 9.17 -1.08
C ALA A 59 9.10 7.95 -0.52
N THR A 60 8.82 6.77 -1.05
CA THR A 60 9.49 5.53 -0.66
C THR A 60 10.68 5.25 -1.56
N LEU A 61 10.49 5.35 -2.89
CA LEU A 61 11.53 5.11 -3.87
C LEU A 61 11.80 6.34 -4.74
N VAL A 62 13.06 6.50 -5.11
CA VAL A 62 13.48 7.32 -6.25
C VAL A 62 13.67 6.39 -7.45
N LYS A 63 13.07 6.77 -8.58
CA LYS A 63 13.26 6.17 -9.89
C LYS A 63 13.97 7.17 -10.79
N ILE A 64 15.17 6.85 -11.22
CA ILE A 64 15.95 7.63 -12.18
C ILE A 64 15.80 6.98 -13.55
N SER A 65 15.32 7.72 -14.55
CA SER A 65 15.34 7.21 -15.92
C SER A 65 16.77 7.21 -16.46
N THR A 66 17.18 6.09 -17.06
CA THR A 66 18.49 5.95 -17.72
C THR A 66 18.45 6.36 -19.19
N THR A 67 17.27 6.71 -19.71
CA THR A 67 17.03 7.04 -21.11
C THR A 67 16.43 8.42 -21.32
N GLN A 68 15.91 9.05 -20.27
CA GLN A 68 15.34 10.40 -20.29
C GLN A 68 15.83 11.17 -19.07
N ALA A 69 15.93 12.50 -19.19
CA ALA A 69 16.29 13.38 -18.08
C ALA A 69 15.13 13.53 -17.09
N LYS A 70 14.74 12.44 -16.42
CA LYS A 70 13.56 12.36 -15.55
C LYS A 70 13.86 11.62 -14.26
N VAL A 71 13.32 12.15 -13.18
CA VAL A 71 13.31 11.51 -11.86
C VAL A 71 11.85 11.36 -11.43
N SER A 72 11.51 10.23 -10.84
CA SER A 72 10.18 9.98 -10.28
C SER A 72 10.26 9.52 -8.84
N TYR A 73 9.36 10.03 -8.02
CA TYR A 73 9.15 9.67 -6.62
C TYR A 73 7.95 8.75 -6.55
N LEU A 74 8.12 7.57 -5.97
CA LEU A 74 7.07 6.54 -5.88
C LEU A 74 6.69 6.33 -4.42
N PHE A 75 5.38 6.29 -4.17
CA PHE A 75 4.82 6.25 -2.82
C PHE A 75 4.21 4.87 -2.55
N TYR A 76 4.81 4.17 -1.60
CA TYR A 76 4.38 2.88 -1.06
C TYR A 76 4.30 3.02 0.47
N PRO A 77 3.21 3.54 1.04
CA PRO A 77 3.10 3.76 2.49
C PRO A 77 3.27 2.47 3.30
N ASP A 78 2.86 1.35 2.72
CA ASP A 78 2.94 0.01 3.33
C ASP A 78 4.25 -0.72 2.97
N PHE A 79 5.31 -0.01 2.59
CA PHE A 79 6.56 -0.63 2.13
C PHE A 79 7.15 -1.63 3.12
N ASP A 80 7.10 -1.32 4.41
CA ASP A 80 7.65 -2.17 5.45
C ASP A 80 6.69 -3.28 5.89
N THR A 81 5.40 -3.02 5.85
CA THR A 81 4.37 -3.89 6.41
C THR A 81 3.85 -4.92 5.42
N GLU A 82 3.66 -4.55 4.16
CA GLU A 82 3.14 -5.42 3.11
C GLU A 82 4.27 -6.14 2.35
N PRO A 83 4.13 -7.43 2.02
CA PRO A 83 5.12 -8.16 1.23
C PRO A 83 5.34 -7.56 -0.15
N HIS A 84 4.24 -7.22 -0.84
CA HIS A 84 4.25 -6.52 -2.13
C HIS A 84 3.31 -5.32 -2.10
N PRO A 85 3.79 -4.19 -1.56
CA PRO A 85 2.98 -3.00 -1.43
C PRO A 85 2.54 -2.50 -2.81
N ALA A 86 1.30 -2.00 -2.87
CA ALA A 86 0.76 -1.39 -4.07
C ALA A 86 1.24 0.06 -4.20
N LEU A 87 1.51 0.50 -5.43
CA LEU A 87 1.82 1.90 -5.70
C LEU A 87 0.59 2.75 -5.41
N GLN A 88 0.71 3.73 -4.53
CA GLN A 88 -0.38 4.64 -4.19
C GLN A 88 -0.34 5.91 -5.05
N ALA A 89 0.85 6.45 -5.26
CA ALA A 89 1.03 7.66 -6.05
C ALA A 89 2.42 7.71 -6.69
N SER A 90 2.57 8.58 -7.69
CA SER A 90 3.88 8.95 -8.23
C SER A 90 3.94 10.44 -8.54
N ILE A 91 5.10 11.05 -8.31
CA ILE A 91 5.44 12.39 -8.82
C ILE A 91 6.61 12.22 -9.77
N GLN A 92 6.54 12.80 -10.96
CA GLN A 92 7.62 12.80 -11.93
C GLN A 92 8.04 14.24 -12.23
N VAL A 93 9.35 14.46 -12.22
CA VAL A 93 9.99 15.71 -12.59
C VAL A 93 10.77 15.49 -13.87
N ASP A 94 10.52 16.34 -14.86
CA ASP A 94 11.35 16.47 -16.05
C ASP A 94 12.46 17.48 -15.78
N LEU A 95 13.72 17.05 -15.85
CA LEU A 95 14.88 17.88 -15.47
C LEU A 95 15.33 18.87 -16.55
N GLN A 96 14.76 18.78 -17.75
CA GLN A 96 15.02 19.77 -18.81
C GLN A 96 14.05 20.94 -18.72
N SER A 97 12.77 20.65 -18.48
CA SER A 97 11.69 21.64 -18.44
C SER A 97 11.27 22.05 -17.03
N PHE A 98 11.71 21.31 -16.01
CA PHE A 98 11.25 21.39 -14.62
C PHE A 98 9.74 21.21 -14.44
N GLN A 99 9.07 20.62 -15.43
CA GLN A 99 7.66 20.30 -15.33
C GLN A 99 7.45 19.15 -14.36
N VAL A 100 6.45 19.30 -13.49
CA VAL A 100 6.06 18.30 -12.52
C VAL A 100 4.72 17.70 -12.92
N SER A 101 4.64 16.38 -12.93
CA SER A 101 3.39 15.65 -13.10
C SER A 101 3.18 14.70 -11.93
N SER A 102 1.92 14.51 -11.55
CA SER A 102 1.54 13.54 -10.52
C SER A 102 0.50 12.56 -11.05
N ARG A 103 0.46 11.38 -10.43
CA ARG A 103 -0.55 10.36 -10.70
C ARG A 103 -0.93 9.69 -9.40
N ASP A 104 -2.24 9.60 -9.17
CA ASP A 104 -2.84 8.88 -8.06
C ASP A 104 -3.34 7.51 -8.54
N TYR A 105 -3.01 6.47 -7.78
CA TYR A 105 -3.35 5.08 -8.01
C TYR A 105 -4.23 4.51 -6.88
N SER A 106 -4.56 5.30 -5.85
CA SER A 106 -5.30 4.85 -4.67
C SER A 106 -6.70 4.31 -4.98
N ALA A 107 -7.34 4.80 -6.05
CA ALA A 107 -8.64 4.32 -6.51
C ALA A 107 -8.57 3.09 -7.44
N SER A 108 -7.36 2.56 -7.72
CA SER A 108 -7.20 1.41 -8.62
C SER A 108 -7.16 0.11 -7.85
N ASP A 109 -8.13 -0.77 -8.11
CA ASP A 109 -8.16 -2.12 -7.54
C ASP A 109 -7.02 -3.02 -8.05
N ASN A 110 -6.32 -2.62 -9.11
CA ASN A 110 -5.23 -3.38 -9.72
C ASN A 110 -3.96 -2.55 -9.95
N SER A 111 -3.58 -1.79 -8.93
CA SER A 111 -2.34 -1.01 -8.94
C SER A 111 -1.10 -1.88 -9.17
N PRO A 112 -0.05 -1.32 -9.80
CA PRO A 112 1.26 -1.95 -9.83
C PRO A 112 1.75 -2.26 -8.41
N ILE A 113 2.38 -3.42 -8.23
CA ILE A 113 2.96 -3.83 -6.95
C ILE A 113 4.48 -3.84 -7.01
N LEU A 114 5.11 -3.72 -5.85
CA LEU A 114 6.56 -3.69 -5.73
C LEU A 114 7.15 -5.04 -5.30
N HIS A 115 8.12 -5.53 -6.06
CA HIS A 115 8.97 -6.67 -5.69
C HIS A 115 10.25 -6.74 -6.56
N PRO A 116 11.27 -7.49 -6.13
CA PRO A 116 11.52 -7.92 -4.74
C PRO A 116 12.18 -6.78 -3.93
N LYS A 117 11.77 -6.60 -2.67
CA LYS A 117 11.99 -5.34 -1.93
C LYS A 117 13.43 -5.12 -1.47
N GLU A 118 14.15 -6.18 -1.14
CA GLU A 118 15.56 -6.16 -0.72
C GLU A 118 16.48 -5.55 -1.79
N THR A 119 16.09 -5.58 -3.06
CA THR A 119 16.88 -4.99 -4.15
C THR A 119 16.90 -3.47 -4.16
N PHE A 120 15.99 -2.81 -3.44
CA PHE A 120 15.90 -1.34 -3.42
C PHE A 120 16.60 -0.71 -2.21
N VAL A 121 16.91 -1.50 -1.17
CA VAL A 121 17.44 -1.02 0.10
C VAL A 121 18.91 -1.43 0.29
N ALA A 122 19.62 -0.74 1.18
CA ALA A 122 20.98 -1.10 1.56
C ALA A 122 21.00 -2.34 2.48
N PRO A 123 22.10 -3.10 2.56
CA PRO A 123 22.20 -4.31 3.39
C PRO A 123 22.00 -4.10 4.90
N ASP A 124 22.19 -2.87 5.39
CA ASP A 124 21.99 -2.48 6.79
C ASP A 124 20.56 -2.02 7.10
N TYR A 125 19.65 -2.06 6.12
CA TYR A 125 18.25 -1.80 6.33
C TYR A 125 17.64 -2.82 7.31
N SER A 126 16.87 -2.35 8.30
CA SER A 126 16.41 -3.17 9.43
C SER A 126 15.63 -4.43 9.02
N LEU A 127 14.88 -4.36 7.91
CA LEU A 127 14.08 -5.46 7.37
C LEU A 127 14.73 -6.18 6.18
N TYR A 128 15.99 -5.88 5.86
CA TYR A 128 16.69 -6.43 4.68
C TYR A 128 16.61 -7.95 4.61
N GLU A 129 17.01 -8.63 5.69
CA GLU A 129 17.06 -10.10 5.72
C GLU A 129 15.67 -10.74 5.64
N GLN A 130 14.65 -10.10 6.22
CA GLN A 130 13.27 -10.56 6.12
C GLN A 130 12.77 -10.50 4.66
N PHE A 131 13.06 -9.40 3.94
CA PHE A 131 12.71 -9.26 2.53
C PHE A 131 13.48 -10.27 1.67
N ALA A 132 14.78 -10.43 1.91
CA ALA A 132 15.61 -11.39 1.18
C ALA A 132 15.15 -12.83 1.40
N GLN A 133 14.74 -13.20 2.62
CA GLN A 133 14.19 -14.52 2.93
C GLN A 133 12.88 -14.80 2.19
N LEU A 134 11.99 -13.80 2.15
CA LEU A 134 10.76 -13.89 1.38
C LEU A 134 11.08 -14.14 -0.10
N THR A 135 11.97 -13.34 -0.69
CA THR A 135 12.35 -13.49 -2.10
C THR A 135 13.00 -14.83 -2.41
N ARG A 136 13.86 -15.37 -1.53
CA ARG A 136 14.38 -16.74 -1.70
C ARG A 136 13.27 -17.79 -1.73
N THR A 137 12.24 -17.61 -0.89
CA THR A 137 11.07 -18.51 -0.86
C THR A 137 10.26 -18.40 -2.15
N GLU A 138 10.02 -17.18 -2.63
CA GLU A 138 9.29 -16.91 -3.87
C GLU A 138 10.02 -17.47 -5.10
N VAL A 139 11.34 -17.29 -5.17
CA VAL A 139 12.17 -17.88 -6.24
C VAL A 139 12.09 -19.40 -6.20
N ALA A 140 12.20 -20.03 -5.03
CA ALA A 140 12.11 -21.48 -4.90
C ALA A 140 10.73 -22.04 -5.33
N LEU A 141 9.67 -21.24 -5.22
CA LEU A 141 8.32 -21.57 -5.68
C LEU A 141 8.04 -21.15 -7.14
N GLY A 142 9.01 -20.53 -7.83
CA GLY A 142 8.84 -20.03 -9.20
C GLY A 142 8.01 -18.75 -9.31
N PHE A 143 7.74 -18.04 -8.21
CA PHE A 143 6.84 -16.88 -8.19
C PHE A 143 7.40 -15.65 -8.89
N LEU A 144 8.71 -15.55 -9.05
CA LEU A 144 9.34 -14.43 -9.75
C LEU A 144 9.63 -14.74 -11.24
N GLU A 145 9.21 -15.91 -11.72
CA GLU A 145 9.26 -16.24 -13.14
C GLU A 145 8.24 -15.42 -13.94
N HIS A 146 8.58 -15.14 -15.20
CA HIS A 146 7.80 -14.31 -16.12
C HIS A 146 7.48 -12.90 -15.56
N PRO A 147 8.48 -12.00 -15.45
CA PRO A 147 8.32 -10.68 -14.82
C PRO A 147 7.18 -9.81 -15.35
N ARG A 148 6.75 -10.04 -16.61
CA ARG A 148 5.65 -9.30 -17.24
C ARG A 148 4.26 -9.64 -16.68
N SER A 149 4.09 -10.78 -16.01
CA SER A 149 2.81 -11.26 -15.47
C SER A 149 2.70 -11.18 -13.95
N ILE A 150 3.62 -10.48 -13.29
CA ILE A 150 3.66 -10.31 -11.84
C ILE A 150 3.64 -8.84 -11.42
N GLY A 151 3.38 -7.93 -12.36
CA GLY A 151 3.49 -6.50 -12.13
C GLY A 151 2.32 -5.90 -11.35
N THR A 152 1.18 -6.59 -11.28
CA THR A 152 -0.06 -6.04 -10.71
C THR A 152 -0.64 -6.88 -9.58
N ARG A 153 -1.37 -6.22 -8.68
CA ARG A 153 -1.94 -6.85 -7.48
C ARG A 153 -2.80 -8.07 -7.79
N ARG A 154 -3.68 -7.98 -8.79
CA ARG A 154 -4.61 -9.05 -9.18
C ARG A 154 -3.87 -10.28 -9.72
N GLU A 155 -2.89 -10.08 -10.59
CA GLU A 155 -2.09 -11.17 -11.15
C GLU A 155 -1.30 -11.90 -10.06
N TRP A 156 -0.79 -11.15 -9.09
CA TRP A 156 -0.08 -11.71 -7.95
C TRP A 156 -0.99 -12.52 -7.03
N LEU A 157 -2.17 -11.98 -6.67
CA LEU A 157 -3.15 -12.71 -5.86
C LEU A 157 -3.60 -14.01 -6.54
N GLN A 158 -3.83 -13.97 -7.84
CA GLN A 158 -4.16 -15.17 -8.63
C GLN A 158 -3.01 -16.20 -8.59
N ARG A 159 -1.76 -15.76 -8.62
CA ARG A 159 -0.59 -16.64 -8.50
C ARG A 159 -0.55 -17.32 -7.13
N LEU A 160 -0.80 -16.59 -6.05
CA LEU A 160 -0.88 -17.15 -4.69
C LEU A 160 -1.99 -18.20 -4.59
N GLU A 161 -3.18 -17.88 -5.11
CA GLU A 161 -4.34 -18.76 -5.13
C GLU A 161 -4.06 -20.06 -5.90
N ASN A 162 -3.48 -19.97 -7.09
CA ASN A 162 -3.12 -21.14 -7.90
C ASN A 162 -2.13 -22.09 -7.20
N HIS A 163 -1.31 -21.57 -6.28
CA HIS A 163 -0.37 -22.36 -5.49
C HIS A 163 -0.90 -22.76 -4.11
N GLY A 164 -2.14 -22.34 -3.76
CA GLY A 164 -2.75 -22.63 -2.48
C GLY A 164 -1.99 -22.05 -1.29
N VAL A 165 -1.34 -20.90 -1.47
CA VAL A 165 -0.58 -20.20 -0.42
C VAL A 165 -1.11 -18.79 -0.18
N GLU A 166 -0.76 -18.22 0.96
CA GLU A 166 -1.05 -16.84 1.32
C GLU A 166 0.09 -16.22 2.14
N PHE A 167 0.08 -14.90 2.28
CA PHE A 167 1.01 -14.21 3.14
C PHE A 167 0.52 -14.15 4.59
N ARG A 168 1.44 -14.38 5.52
CA ARG A 168 1.31 -14.03 6.94
C ARG A 168 2.51 -13.18 7.33
N GLY A 169 2.36 -11.85 7.28
CA GLY A 169 3.51 -10.94 7.20
C GLY A 169 4.35 -11.27 5.97
N HIS A 170 5.69 -11.21 6.09
CA HIS A 170 6.63 -11.55 5.00
C HIS A 170 6.92 -13.04 4.87
N HIS A 171 5.97 -13.90 5.22
CA HIS A 171 6.10 -15.35 5.11
C HIS A 171 4.96 -15.94 4.27
N LEU A 172 5.30 -16.89 3.40
CA LEU A 172 4.32 -17.69 2.67
C LEU A 172 3.94 -18.92 3.48
N ILE A 173 2.64 -19.13 3.65
CA ILE A 173 2.07 -20.31 4.32
C ILE A 173 1.06 -20.99 3.38
N LYS A 174 0.83 -22.30 3.58
CA LYS A 174 -0.28 -22.98 2.91
C LYS A 174 -1.60 -22.39 3.41
N ARG A 175 -2.53 -22.15 2.49
CA ARG A 175 -3.91 -21.80 2.86
C ARG A 175 -4.55 -22.99 3.52
N ASP A 176 -5.17 -22.76 4.67
CA ASP A 176 -6.06 -23.74 5.26
C ASP A 176 -7.31 -23.82 4.37
N VAL A 177 -7.40 -24.86 3.55
CA VAL A 177 -8.65 -25.22 2.89
C VAL A 177 -9.55 -25.78 3.98
N GLY A 178 -10.24 -24.89 4.70
CA GLY A 178 -11.29 -25.28 5.62
C GLY A 178 -12.27 -26.19 4.88
N GLY A 179 -12.39 -27.44 5.32
CA GLY A 179 -13.35 -28.40 4.78
C GLY A 179 -14.78 -27.96 5.05
N GLU A 180 -15.32 -27.09 4.21
CA GLU A 180 -16.75 -26.78 4.16
C GLU A 180 -17.33 -27.34 2.87
N GLY A 181 -17.34 -28.67 2.80
CA GLY A 181 -17.91 -29.43 1.71
C GLY A 181 -18.39 -30.81 2.13
N GLU A 182 -18.70 -31.03 3.41
CA GLU A 182 -19.31 -32.28 3.88
C GLU A 182 -19.97 -32.09 5.26
N GLN A 183 -21.07 -31.32 5.31
CA GLN A 183 -22.13 -31.57 6.29
C GLN A 183 -23.33 -32.12 5.55
N GLY A 184 -23.34 -33.45 5.43
CA GLY A 184 -24.52 -34.20 5.03
C GLY A 184 -25.69 -33.90 5.96
N SER A 185 -26.84 -33.61 5.37
CA SER A 185 -28.06 -34.44 5.38
C SER A 185 -28.32 -35.40 6.56
N ARG A 186 -27.91 -35.07 7.79
CA ARG A 186 -28.21 -35.83 9.02
C ARG A 186 -28.70 -34.87 10.11
N GLY A 187 -29.83 -34.24 9.87
CA GLY A 187 -30.49 -33.38 10.86
C GLY A 187 -31.98 -33.14 10.65
N ALA A 188 -32.60 -33.76 9.63
CA ALA A 188 -34.00 -33.51 9.28
C ALA A 188 -35.01 -34.51 9.87
N GLU A 189 -34.58 -35.65 10.43
CA GLU A 189 -35.52 -36.69 10.91
C GLU A 189 -35.87 -36.62 12.41
N GLU A 190 -35.24 -35.74 13.21
CA GLU A 190 -35.52 -35.65 14.66
C GLU A 190 -36.21 -34.35 15.08
N ARG A 191 -37.09 -33.81 14.22
CA ARG A 191 -38.00 -32.70 14.56
C ARG A 191 -39.49 -33.04 14.42
N GLY A 192 -39.83 -34.34 14.42
CA GLY A 192 -41.21 -34.84 14.29
C GLY A 192 -41.91 -35.22 15.59
N ARG A 193 -41.25 -35.23 16.76
CA ARG A 193 -41.80 -35.92 17.96
C ARG A 193 -42.06 -35.09 19.22
N LYS A 194 -41.97 -33.76 19.16
CA LYS A 194 -42.22 -32.89 20.34
C LYS A 194 -43.18 -31.73 20.05
N LYS A 195 -44.33 -32.04 19.43
CA LYS A 195 -45.51 -31.16 19.38
C LYS A 195 -46.76 -31.95 19.81
N GLN A 196 -46.76 -32.40 21.06
CA GLN A 196 -47.98 -32.76 21.78
C GLN A 196 -47.68 -32.67 23.28
N ARG A 197 -48.58 -32.00 24.02
CA ARG A 197 -48.42 -31.49 25.41
C ARG A 197 -47.55 -30.23 25.38
N ILE A 198 -48.08 -29.01 25.44
CA ILE A 198 -49.00 -28.49 26.45
C ILE A 198 -49.97 -27.50 25.76
N ARG A 199 -51.25 -27.89 25.69
CA ARG A 199 -52.38 -26.95 25.60
C ARG A 199 -52.88 -26.76 27.04
N GLY A 200 -53.10 -25.53 27.47
CA GLY A 200 -53.95 -25.25 28.62
C GLY A 200 -53.53 -24.02 29.43
N ALA A 201 -54.46 -23.06 29.51
CA ALA A 201 -54.48 -21.84 30.32
C ALA A 201 -53.58 -20.70 29.79
N GLY A 202 -54.09 -19.50 29.51
CA GLY A 202 -55.41 -18.94 29.77
C GLY A 202 -55.53 -17.60 29.03
N GLU A 203 -56.71 -17.39 28.49
CA GLU A 203 -57.14 -16.23 27.74
C GLU A 203 -57.45 -15.05 28.69
N GLN A 204 -57.45 -13.83 28.11
CA GLN A 204 -58.03 -12.59 28.63
C GLN A 204 -57.12 -11.66 29.46
N ARG A 205 -56.61 -10.59 28.84
CA ARG A 205 -57.31 -9.28 28.76
C ARG A 205 -56.53 -8.26 27.92
N ARG A 206 -57.29 -7.59 27.04
CA ARG A 206 -56.89 -6.45 26.21
C ARG A 206 -56.60 -5.20 27.06
N LYS A 207 -55.62 -4.39 26.61
CA LYS A 207 -55.65 -2.91 26.38
C LYS A 207 -54.18 -2.45 26.24
N GLN A 208 -53.73 -2.09 25.04
CA GLN A 208 -53.78 -0.75 24.43
C GLN A 208 -52.69 0.20 24.96
N VAL A 209 -52.06 0.87 23.99
CA VAL A 209 -51.31 2.13 24.04
C VAL A 209 -49.79 2.05 24.24
N ASN A 210 -49.12 2.51 23.17
CA ASN A 210 -47.75 3.03 23.06
C ASN A 210 -47.25 3.76 24.31
N LEU A 211 -45.97 3.62 24.65
CA LEU A 211 -45.21 4.70 25.29
C LEU A 211 -43.71 4.52 25.01
N PHE A 212 -43.21 5.24 24.02
CA PHE A 212 -41.85 5.77 24.02
C PHE A 212 -41.87 7.06 24.86
N PRO A 213 -40.88 7.30 25.73
CA PRO A 213 -40.53 8.67 26.10
C PRO A 213 -39.20 9.11 25.46
N PRO A 214 -39.12 10.37 25.01
CA PRO A 214 -37.95 10.95 24.37
C PRO A 214 -36.95 11.55 25.36
N HIS A 215 -35.77 11.79 24.83
CA HIS A 215 -34.66 12.55 25.38
C HIS A 215 -35.08 13.91 25.94
N LEU A 216 -34.55 14.28 27.10
CA LEU A 216 -34.59 15.64 27.64
C LEU A 216 -33.18 16.06 28.07
N GLY A 217 -32.62 17.02 27.34
CA GLY A 217 -31.53 17.88 27.77
C GLY A 217 -31.95 19.32 27.48
N THR A 218 -32.46 20.02 28.48
CA THR A 218 -32.84 21.43 28.40
C THR A 218 -31.93 22.28 29.28
N SER A 219 -31.36 23.31 28.65
CA SER A 219 -30.62 24.45 29.17
C SER A 219 -31.43 25.32 30.15
N ALA A 220 -30.72 26.13 30.96
CA ALA A 220 -30.92 27.59 31.23
C ALA A 220 -30.23 28.00 32.57
N PRO A 221 -30.17 29.30 32.97
CA PRO A 221 -29.56 30.46 32.27
C PRO A 221 -28.76 31.42 33.22
N GLY A 222 -28.14 32.47 32.67
CA GLY A 222 -27.73 33.69 33.40
C GLY A 222 -26.72 34.54 32.61
N HIS A 223 -27.14 35.59 31.87
CA HIS A 223 -27.14 37.03 32.26
C HIS A 223 -25.76 37.60 32.69
N LEU A 224 -25.28 38.80 32.33
CA LEU A 224 -25.58 39.84 31.32
C LEU A 224 -24.54 40.95 31.57
N HIS A 225 -23.80 41.40 30.55
CA HIS A 225 -23.18 42.75 30.35
C HIS A 225 -21.83 42.59 29.60
N ASN A 226 -21.28 43.53 28.84
CA ASN A 226 -21.68 44.71 28.05
C ASN A 226 -20.34 45.25 27.49
N LEU A 227 -20.41 46.16 26.51
CA LEU A 227 -19.35 47.05 25.99
C LEU A 227 -18.50 46.54 24.80
N GLN A 228 -18.79 47.14 23.64
CA GLN A 228 -17.92 47.32 22.47
C GLN A 228 -16.86 48.43 22.73
N PRO A 229 -16.16 48.98 21.70
CA PRO A 229 -14.95 48.43 21.08
C PRO A 229 -13.79 49.46 21.13
N ALA A 230 -12.57 49.06 20.73
CA ALA A 230 -11.56 50.03 20.30
C ALA A 230 -10.60 49.41 19.28
N THR A 231 -10.31 50.21 18.27
CA THR A 231 -9.48 50.00 17.09
C THR A 231 -7.98 50.15 17.35
N SER A 232 -7.20 49.58 16.42
CA SER A 232 -5.85 49.99 15.95
C SER A 232 -4.63 49.68 16.83
N ASN A 233 -3.71 48.85 16.30
CA ASN A 233 -2.56 49.33 15.52
C ASN A 233 -2.04 48.22 14.59
#